data_AF-A0A524L5N0-F1
#
_entry.id   AF-A0A524L5N0-F1
#
_cell.length_a   1.000
_cell.length_b   1.000
_cell.length_c   1.000
_cell.angle_alpha   90.00
_cell.angle_beta   90.00
_cell.angle_gamma   90.00
#
_symmetry.space_group_name_H-M   'P 1'
#
loop_
_entity.id
_entity.type
_entity.pdbx_description
1 polymer ?
#
loop_
_entity_poly.entity_id
_entity_poly.type
_entity_poly.pdbx_seq_one_letter_code
_entity_poly.pdbx_strand_id
1 'polypeptide(L)'
;MDDKEITGLLNNLSRHTSEPENKRAAEKLLTVETDQIPLLIQPGSKDLWENAAALLIKFDFTKIENYIPQLLDWLQDLNWPGAKIIFTYLLSIDKGKIFSHIEKSIRIAADTEDDLWLYNLAYLTRELGVSKTDYSDLRLFNVIENVDE
;
A
#
# COMPACT_ATOMS: atom_id res chain seq x y z
N MET A 1 9.41 12.35 16.74
CA MET A 1 8.22 13.14 17.17
C MET A 1 7.38 12.27 18.09
N ASP A 2 6.54 12.81 18.97
CA ASP A 2 5.61 11.97 19.72
C ASP A 2 4.33 11.66 18.91
N ASP A 3 3.61 10.60 19.28
CA ASP A 3 2.43 10.15 18.53
C ASP A 3 1.30 11.20 18.49
N LYS A 4 1.21 12.05 19.51
CA LYS A 4 0.21 13.12 19.58
C LYS A 4 0.54 14.22 18.58
N GLU A 5 1.82 14.55 18.44
CA GLU A 5 2.32 15.48 17.42
C GLU A 5 2.07 14.95 16.01
N ILE A 6 2.37 13.66 15.75
CA ILE A 6 2.11 13.00 14.46
C ILE A 6 0.62 13.05 14.14
N THR A 7 -0.23 12.68 15.09
CA THR A 7 -1.70 12.71 14.92
C THR A 7 -2.19 14.12 14.60
N GLY A 8 -1.64 15.15 15.27
CA GLY A 8 -1.96 16.54 14.98
C GLY A 8 -1.59 16.96 13.56
N LEU A 9 -0.46 16.47 13.03
CA LEU A 9 -0.03 16.75 11.67
C LEU A 9 -0.83 15.97 10.62
N LEU A 10 -1.24 14.73 10.92
CA LEU A 10 -2.07 13.90 10.04
C LEU A 10 -3.39 14.58 9.68
N ASN A 11 -3.99 15.32 10.59
CA ASN A 11 -5.21 16.09 10.30
C ASN A 11 -5.03 17.11 9.17
N ASN A 12 -3.80 17.63 8.99
CA ASN A 12 -3.49 18.55 7.90
C ASN A 12 -3.28 17.85 6.56
N LEU A 13 -3.29 16.51 6.52
CA LEU A 13 -3.30 15.74 5.27
C LEU A 13 -4.69 15.63 4.64
N SER A 14 -5.74 16.19 5.26
CA SER A 14 -7.06 16.21 4.63
C SER A 14 -7.02 16.86 3.25
N ARG A 15 -7.76 16.28 2.29
CA ARG A 15 -8.00 16.89 0.98
C ARG A 15 -8.68 18.27 1.05
N HIS A 16 -9.23 18.61 2.21
CA HIS A 16 -9.88 19.91 2.47
C HIS A 16 -8.92 20.94 3.08
N THR A 17 -7.71 20.53 3.49
CA THR A 17 -6.67 21.43 3.99
C THR A 17 -6.05 22.22 2.84
N SER A 18 -5.65 23.48 3.09
CA SER A 18 -4.99 24.28 2.07
C SER A 18 -3.67 23.65 1.62
N GLU A 19 -3.31 23.78 0.35
CA GLU A 19 -2.06 23.23 -0.19
C GLU A 19 -0.81 23.64 0.62
N PRO A 20 -0.65 24.91 1.07
CA PRO A 20 0.51 25.30 1.88
C PRO A 20 0.56 24.61 3.25
N GLU A 21 -0.57 24.41 3.92
CA GLU A 21 -0.64 23.74 5.22
C GLU A 21 -0.39 22.25 5.09
N ASN A 22 -1.00 21.62 4.08
CA ASN A 22 -0.79 20.22 3.74
C ASN A 22 0.70 19.95 3.46
N LYS A 23 1.33 20.78 2.61
CA LYS A 23 2.75 20.66 2.29
C LYS A 23 3.64 20.75 3.53
N ARG A 24 3.41 21.74 4.40
CA ARG A 24 4.17 21.90 5.66
C ARG A 24 4.01 20.70 6.59
N ALA A 25 2.81 20.12 6.66
CA ALA A 25 2.56 18.93 7.45
C ALA A 25 3.28 17.71 6.86
N ALA A 26 3.18 17.50 5.55
CA ALA A 26 3.86 16.43 4.84
C ALA A 26 5.38 16.49 5.01
N GLU A 27 6.00 17.68 4.89
CA GLU A 27 7.44 17.88 5.10
C GLU A 27 7.89 17.46 6.50
N LYS A 28 7.08 17.75 7.54
CA LYS A 28 7.36 17.28 8.90
C LYS A 28 7.15 15.78 9.05
N LEU A 29 6.09 15.23 8.46
CA LEU A 29 5.81 13.79 8.54
C LEU A 29 6.84 12.94 7.80
N LEU A 30 7.61 13.49 6.86
CA LEU A 30 8.74 12.79 6.24
C LEU A 30 9.92 12.55 7.21
N THR A 31 9.93 13.18 8.38
CA THR A 31 11.01 13.03 9.37
C THR A 31 10.67 12.06 10.50
N VAL A 32 9.51 11.39 10.46
CA VAL A 32 9.12 10.39 11.48
C VAL A 32 10.08 9.21 11.47
N GLU A 33 10.24 8.52 12.59
CA GLU A 33 11.07 7.32 12.68
C GLU A 33 10.40 6.11 12.00
N THR A 34 11.16 5.07 11.69
CA THR A 34 10.66 3.87 10.97
C THR A 34 9.52 3.19 11.71
N ASP A 35 9.58 3.12 13.04
CA ASP A 35 8.54 2.54 13.91
C ASP A 35 7.24 3.36 13.96
N GLN A 36 7.28 4.59 13.45
CA GLN A 36 6.12 5.50 13.40
C GLN A 36 5.40 5.48 12.04
N ILE A 37 5.99 4.87 11.01
CA ILE A 37 5.36 4.72 9.68
C ILE A 37 3.97 4.09 9.74
N PRO A 38 3.67 3.09 10.60
CA PRO A 38 2.31 2.54 10.69
C PRO A 38 1.22 3.58 10.95
N LEU A 39 1.54 4.70 11.62
CA LEU A 39 0.60 5.80 11.85
C LEU A 39 0.21 6.54 10.55
N LEU A 40 1.02 6.41 9.50
CA LEU A 40 0.80 7.03 8.19
C LEU A 40 0.05 6.12 7.21
N ILE A 41 -0.17 4.84 7.55
CA ILE A 41 -0.82 3.87 6.67
C ILE A 41 -2.33 3.91 6.91
N GLN A 42 -3.08 4.37 5.91
CA GLN A 42 -4.54 4.55 5.97
C GLN A 42 -4.99 5.31 7.23
N PRO A 43 -4.42 6.50 7.51
CA PRO A 43 -4.65 7.21 8.77
C PRO A 43 -6.10 7.70 8.87
N GLY A 44 -6.70 7.57 10.05
CA GLY A 44 -7.98 8.18 10.38
C GLY A 44 -9.06 7.99 9.32
N SER A 45 -9.64 9.09 8.84
CA SER A 45 -10.67 9.10 7.82
C SER A 45 -10.11 9.07 6.38
N LYS A 46 -10.88 8.53 5.44
CA LYS A 46 -10.47 8.34 4.04
C LYS A 46 -10.06 9.63 3.32
N ASP A 47 -10.49 10.80 3.78
CA ASP A 47 -10.08 12.08 3.21
C ASP A 47 -8.61 12.43 3.45
N LEU A 48 -7.94 11.72 4.36
CA LEU A 48 -6.50 11.84 4.61
C LEU A 48 -5.65 10.92 3.72
N TRP A 49 -6.25 9.84 3.21
CA TRP A 49 -5.53 8.69 2.67
C TRP A 49 -4.74 9.00 1.40
N GLU A 50 -5.28 9.79 0.47
CA GLU A 50 -4.58 10.10 -0.78
C GLU A 50 -3.25 10.83 -0.55
N ASN A 51 -3.25 11.83 0.35
CA ASN A 51 -2.05 12.55 0.73
C ASN A 51 -1.10 11.69 1.59
N ALA A 52 -1.65 10.79 2.41
CA ALA A 52 -0.85 9.82 3.15
C ALA A 52 -0.15 8.82 2.20
N ALA A 53 -0.84 8.32 1.17
CA ALA A 53 -0.23 7.49 0.13
C ALA A 53 0.88 8.24 -0.62
N ALA A 54 0.61 9.49 -1.03
CA ALA A 54 1.60 10.35 -1.69
C ALA A 54 2.84 10.63 -0.81
N LEU A 55 2.67 10.60 0.51
CA LEU A 55 3.77 10.72 1.49
C LEU A 55 4.55 9.40 1.61
N LEU A 56 3.85 8.27 1.76
CA LEU A 56 4.45 6.94 1.96
C LEU A 56 5.44 6.58 0.86
N ILE A 57 5.10 6.89 -0.40
CA ILE A 57 5.94 6.56 -1.56
C ILE A 57 7.22 7.43 -1.67
N LYS A 58 7.37 8.44 -0.81
CA LYS A 58 8.57 9.31 -0.77
C LYS A 58 9.62 8.81 0.21
N PHE A 59 9.28 7.86 1.08
CA PHE A 59 10.28 7.26 1.96
C PHE A 59 11.19 6.30 1.17
N ASP A 60 12.44 6.20 1.63
CA ASP A 60 13.36 5.21 1.09
C ASP A 60 12.81 3.79 1.28
N PHE A 61 13.07 2.93 0.31
CA PHE A 61 12.58 1.55 0.33
C PHE A 61 12.98 0.80 1.61
N THR A 62 14.20 1.02 2.12
CA THR A 62 14.68 0.39 3.38
C THR A 62 13.82 0.74 4.60
N LYS A 63 13.09 1.86 4.54
CA LYS A 63 12.17 2.29 5.59
C LYS A 63 10.77 1.69 5.42
N ILE A 64 10.36 1.43 4.18
CA ILE A 64 9.02 0.95 3.82
C ILE A 64 8.94 -0.57 3.66
N GLU A 65 10.07 -1.26 3.44
CA GLU A 65 10.13 -2.70 3.12
C GLU A 65 9.34 -3.57 4.12
N ASN A 66 9.46 -3.30 5.42
CA ASN A 66 8.73 -4.05 6.44
C ASN A 66 7.22 -3.79 6.45
N TYR A 67 6.76 -2.78 5.72
CA TYR A 67 5.36 -2.35 5.65
C TYR A 67 4.69 -2.66 4.30
N ILE A 68 5.38 -3.38 3.41
CA ILE A 68 4.81 -3.86 2.15
C ILE A 68 3.49 -4.64 2.35
N PRO A 69 3.33 -5.52 3.37
CA PRO A 69 2.04 -6.16 3.63
C PRO A 69 0.88 -5.17 3.79
N GLN A 70 1.09 -4.12 4.58
CA GLN A 70 0.08 -3.10 4.83
C GLN A 70 -0.14 -2.18 3.61
N LEU A 71 0.85 -2.04 2.73
CA LEU A 71 0.65 -1.37 1.45
C LEU A 71 -0.19 -2.23 0.49
N LEU A 72 -0.05 -3.56 0.53
CA LEU A 72 -0.88 -4.47 -0.27
C LEU A 72 -2.35 -4.46 0.16
N ASP A 73 -2.66 -4.14 1.42
CA ASP A 73 -4.03 -3.97 1.91
C ASP A 73 -4.78 -2.83 1.21
N TRP A 74 -4.07 -1.82 0.67
CA TRP A 74 -4.69 -0.76 -0.13
C TRP A 74 -5.31 -1.30 -1.42
N LEU A 75 -4.89 -2.49 -1.86
CA LEU A 75 -5.39 -3.12 -3.08
C LEU A 75 -6.70 -3.88 -2.84
N GLN A 76 -7.25 -3.89 -1.61
CA GLN A 76 -8.60 -4.42 -1.38
C GLN A 76 -9.65 -3.66 -2.19
N ASP A 77 -9.44 -2.37 -2.44
CA ASP A 77 -10.30 -1.56 -3.31
C ASP A 77 -9.50 -0.41 -3.93
N LEU A 78 -9.21 -0.52 -5.23
CA LEU A 78 -8.51 0.53 -5.99
C LEU A 78 -9.29 1.85 -6.11
N ASN A 79 -10.55 1.91 -5.67
CA ASN A 79 -11.30 3.16 -5.55
C ASN A 79 -11.03 3.91 -4.23
N TRP A 80 -10.33 3.29 -3.27
CA TRP A 80 -9.92 4.00 -2.07
C TRP A 80 -8.98 5.16 -2.43
N PRO A 81 -9.14 6.34 -1.80
CA PRO A 81 -8.27 7.48 -2.09
C PRO A 81 -6.83 7.10 -1.81
N GLY A 82 -5.94 7.22 -2.79
CA GLY A 82 -4.52 6.83 -2.69
C GLY A 82 -4.18 5.38 -3.07
N ALA A 83 -5.16 4.47 -3.22
CA ALA A 83 -4.88 3.08 -3.57
C ALA A 83 -4.15 2.93 -4.90
N LYS A 84 -4.52 3.73 -5.92
CA LYS A 84 -3.81 3.76 -7.21
C LYS A 84 -2.38 4.28 -7.10
N ILE A 85 -2.12 5.22 -6.18
CA ILE A 85 -0.76 5.72 -5.91
C ILE A 85 0.09 4.59 -5.35
N ILE A 86 -0.45 3.85 -4.36
CA ILE A 86 0.23 2.69 -3.77
C ILE A 86 0.42 1.57 -4.79
N PHE A 87 -0.58 1.28 -5.63
CA PHE A 87 -0.49 0.29 -6.70
C PHE A 87 0.68 0.61 -7.66
N THR A 88 0.76 1.85 -8.16
CA THR A 88 1.87 2.27 -9.04
C THR A 88 3.22 2.21 -8.33
N TYR A 89 3.28 2.54 -7.04
CA TYR A 89 4.51 2.40 -6.26
C TYR A 89 4.93 0.93 -6.13
N LEU A 90 4.01 0.01 -5.82
CA LEU A 90 4.29 -1.42 -5.74
C LEU A 90 4.84 -1.97 -7.08
N LEU A 91 4.31 -1.50 -8.22
CA LEU A 91 4.86 -1.84 -9.55
C LEU A 91 6.30 -1.37 -9.78
N SER A 92 6.72 -0.31 -9.10
CA SER A 92 8.08 0.24 -9.23
C SER A 92 9.14 -0.55 -8.44
N ILE A 93 8.71 -1.43 -7.54
CA ILE A 93 9.62 -2.20 -6.69
C ILE A 93 10.01 -3.48 -7.42
N ASP A 94 11.28 -3.87 -7.27
CA ASP A 94 11.78 -5.15 -7.78
C ASP A 94 10.90 -6.32 -7.33
N LYS A 95 10.37 -7.09 -8.30
CA LYS A 95 9.50 -8.26 -8.06
C LYS A 95 10.10 -9.21 -7.04
N GLY A 96 11.41 -9.47 -7.10
CA GLY A 96 12.10 -10.39 -6.20
C GLY A 96 12.05 -9.97 -4.74
N LYS A 97 11.85 -8.68 -4.46
CA LYS A 97 11.72 -8.14 -3.10
C LYS A 97 10.30 -8.22 -2.55
N ILE A 98 9.28 -8.06 -3.39
CA ILE A 98 7.89 -7.93 -2.94
C ILE A 98 7.03 -9.17 -3.15
N PHE A 99 7.42 -10.07 -4.06
CA PHE A 99 6.54 -11.16 -4.47
C PHE A 99 6.15 -12.09 -3.32
N SER A 100 7.06 -12.36 -2.37
CA SER A 100 6.74 -13.19 -1.20
C SER A 100 5.65 -12.58 -0.29
N HIS A 101 5.49 -11.25 -0.32
CA HIS A 101 4.41 -10.56 0.37
C HIS A 101 3.12 -10.60 -0.44
N ILE A 102 3.20 -10.42 -1.76
CA ILE A 102 2.05 -10.56 -2.68
C ILE A 102 1.45 -11.97 -2.54
N GLU A 103 2.27 -13.01 -2.58
CA GLU A 103 1.81 -14.40 -2.46
C GLU A 103 1.08 -14.65 -1.14
N LYS A 104 1.53 -14.03 -0.04
CA LYS A 104 0.83 -14.09 1.25
C LYS A 104 -0.51 -13.35 1.20
N SER A 105 -0.57 -12.16 0.61
CA SER A 105 -1.83 -11.41 0.44
C SER A 105 -2.82 -12.16 -0.44
N ILE A 106 -2.37 -12.84 -1.50
CA ILE A 106 -3.23 -13.69 -2.34
C ILE A 106 -3.87 -14.81 -1.51
N ARG A 107 -3.07 -15.48 -0.66
CA ARG A 107 -3.60 -16.49 0.26
C ARG A 107 -4.66 -15.91 1.18
N ILE A 108 -4.37 -14.77 1.82
CA ILE A 108 -5.30 -14.12 2.74
C ILE A 108 -6.59 -13.78 2.00
N ALA A 109 -6.52 -13.11 0.85
CA ALA A 109 -7.68 -12.72 0.07
C ALA A 109 -8.51 -13.94 -0.36
N ALA A 110 -7.87 -15.06 -0.74
CA ALA A 110 -8.56 -16.31 -1.05
C ALA A 110 -9.23 -16.93 0.17
N ASP A 111 -8.54 -16.98 1.32
CA ASP A 111 -9.05 -17.54 2.57
C ASP A 111 -10.21 -16.68 3.15
N THR A 112 -10.23 -15.37 2.84
CA THR A 112 -11.29 -14.44 3.26
C THR A 112 -12.36 -14.20 2.21
N GLU A 113 -12.29 -14.88 1.06
CA GLU A 113 -13.23 -14.72 -0.08
C GLU A 113 -13.35 -13.24 -0.53
N ASP A 114 -12.23 -12.51 -0.51
CA ASP A 114 -12.15 -11.12 -0.99
C ASP A 114 -11.83 -11.10 -2.49
N ASP A 115 -12.87 -11.30 -3.30
CA ASP A 115 -12.76 -11.37 -4.76
C ASP A 115 -12.19 -10.08 -5.37
N LEU A 116 -12.51 -8.92 -4.80
CA LEU A 116 -12.01 -7.63 -5.31
C LEU A 116 -10.52 -7.47 -5.02
N TRP A 117 -10.07 -7.88 -3.83
CA TRP A 117 -8.65 -7.89 -3.53
C TRP A 117 -7.90 -8.90 -4.39
N LEU A 118 -8.45 -10.10 -4.58
CA LEU A 118 -7.89 -11.10 -5.50
C LEU A 118 -7.75 -10.57 -6.92
N TYR A 119 -8.77 -9.88 -7.43
CA TYR A 119 -8.73 -9.22 -8.73
C TYR A 119 -7.60 -8.18 -8.84
N ASN A 120 -7.48 -7.30 -7.86
CA ASN A 120 -6.45 -6.27 -7.86
C ASN A 120 -5.04 -6.85 -7.68
N LEU A 121 -4.89 -7.91 -6.88
CA LEU A 121 -3.64 -8.66 -6.74
C LEU A 121 -3.29 -9.41 -8.03
N ALA A 122 -4.28 -10.02 -8.71
CA ALA A 122 -4.10 -10.64 -10.02
C ALA A 122 -3.57 -9.61 -11.02
N TYR A 123 -4.20 -8.43 -11.08
CA TYR A 123 -3.75 -7.33 -11.92
C TYR A 123 -2.31 -6.91 -11.59
N LEU A 124 -1.95 -6.74 -10.31
CA LEU A 124 -0.58 -6.44 -9.89
C LEU A 124 0.42 -7.51 -10.37
N THR A 125 0.10 -8.80 -10.21
CA THR A 125 1.00 -9.89 -10.62
C THR A 125 1.24 -9.95 -12.12
N ARG A 126 0.21 -9.67 -12.94
CA ARG A 126 0.31 -9.60 -14.40
C ARG A 126 1.23 -8.47 -14.83
N GLU A 127 1.04 -7.27 -14.28
CA GLU A 127 1.87 -6.10 -14.57
C GLU A 127 3.34 -6.28 -14.13
N LEU A 128 3.59 -7.00 -13.03
CA LEU A 128 4.93 -7.35 -12.57
C LEU A 128 5.61 -8.46 -13.39
N GLY A 129 4.91 -9.09 -14.34
CA GLY A 129 5.43 -10.25 -15.06
C GLY A 129 5.74 -11.42 -14.14
N VAL A 130 4.89 -11.65 -13.14
CA VAL A 130 4.95 -12.84 -12.30
C VAL A 130 4.56 -14.05 -13.15
N SER A 131 5.33 -15.11 -13.01
CA SER A 131 5.13 -16.39 -13.70
C SER A 131 4.86 -17.50 -12.69
N LYS A 132 4.37 -18.63 -13.18
CA LYS A 132 4.14 -19.83 -12.36
C LYS A 132 5.37 -20.26 -11.54
N THR A 133 6.58 -20.04 -12.05
CA THR A 133 7.82 -20.45 -11.35
C THR A 133 8.21 -19.53 -10.20
N ASP A 134 7.60 -18.34 -10.10
CA ASP A 134 7.84 -17.43 -8.98
C ASP A 134 7.10 -17.89 -7.71
N TYR A 135 5.95 -18.57 -7.85
CA TYR A 135 5.11 -19.05 -6.74
C TYR A 135 5.78 -20.18 -5.95
N SER A 136 5.76 -20.05 -4.62
CA SER A 136 6.11 -21.14 -3.70
C SER A 136 4.96 -22.13 -3.50
N ASP A 137 3.71 -21.68 -3.68
CA ASP A 137 2.51 -22.50 -3.66
C ASP A 137 1.74 -22.41 -4.98
N LEU A 138 1.88 -23.44 -5.81
CA LEU A 138 1.22 -23.53 -7.13
C LEU A 138 -0.31 -23.47 -7.06
N ARG A 139 -0.93 -23.71 -5.90
CA ARG A 139 -2.38 -23.54 -5.74
C ARG A 139 -2.76 -22.07 -5.87
N LEU A 140 -1.95 -21.16 -5.36
CA LEU A 140 -2.20 -19.72 -5.42
C LEU A 140 -2.03 -19.16 -6.84
N PHE A 141 -1.10 -19.72 -7.63
CA PHE A 141 -1.03 -19.43 -9.06
C PHE A 141 -2.35 -19.77 -9.75
N ASN A 142 -2.91 -20.96 -9.50
CA ASN A 142 -4.19 -21.34 -10.08
C ASN A 142 -5.35 -20.45 -9.60
N VAL A 143 -5.33 -19.97 -8.35
CA VAL A 143 -6.33 -19.00 -7.86
C VAL A 143 -6.30 -17.75 -8.73
N ILE A 144 -5.13 -17.12 -8.88
CA ILE A 144 -4.97 -15.88 -9.65
C ILE A 144 -5.29 -16.04 -11.15
N GLU A 145 -4.88 -17.14 -11.77
CA GLU A 145 -5.15 -17.38 -13.20
C GLU A 145 -6.65 -17.56 -13.51
N ASN A 146 -7.45 -17.97 -12.52
CA ASN A 146 -8.90 -18.12 -12.67
C ASN A 146 -9.67 -16.86 -12.28
N VAL A 147 -9.00 -15.77 -11.89
CA VAL A 147 -9.67 -14.49 -11.66
C VAL A 147 -9.92 -13.83 -13.02
N ASP A 148 -11.19 -13.86 -13.45
CA ASP A 148 -11.67 -13.25 -14.68
C ASP A 148 -11.46 -11.72 -14.68
N GLU A 149 -11.18 -11.15 -15.87
CA GLU A 149 -10.99 -9.71 -16.10
C GLU A 149 -12.29 -8.89 -16.10
#